data_AF-A0A0W8DMB8-F1
#
_entry.id   AF-A0A0W8DMB8-F1
#
_cell.length_a   1.000
_cell.length_b   1.000
_cell.length_c   1.000
_cell.angle_alpha   90.00
_cell.angle_beta   90.00
_cell.angle_gamma   90.00
#
_symmetry.space_group_name_H-M   'P 1'
#
loop_
_entity.id
_entity.type
_entity.pdbx_description
1 polymer ?
#
loop_
_entity_poly.entity_id
_entity_poly.type
_entity_poly.pdbx_seq_one_letter_code
_entity_poly.pdbx_strand_id
1 'polypeptide(L)'
;MALLSKLQPVLEAARVRRDKLLIAMIIQSSDIMKAVRLLRLTELGDVPQVPMISHRKCLQISDEINHHKTKLIELNQNLSETLTQSRGVSSSWESTFIRTTSANIQMHEKSIKELKKAREVEFVRIVQFSLKIREALKAAFQRTVDMQRQQQQRQQFQ
;
A
#
# COMPACT_ATOMS: atom_id res chain seq x y z
N MET A 1 20.79 -18.24 23.98
CA MET A 1 19.82 -17.43 24.76
C MET A 1 20.13 -15.93 24.75
N ALA A 2 21.38 -15.50 24.98
CA ALA A 2 21.75 -14.06 25.04
C ALA A 2 21.48 -13.23 23.76
N LEU A 3 21.59 -13.83 22.57
CA LEU A 3 21.25 -13.15 21.31
C LEU A 3 19.74 -12.96 21.14
N LEU A 4 18.95 -13.95 21.55
CA LEU A 4 17.50 -13.93 21.44
C LEU A 4 16.90 -12.88 22.39
N SER A 5 17.42 -12.78 23.62
CA SER A 5 17.07 -11.70 24.55
C SER A 5 17.47 -10.31 24.06
N LYS A 6 18.56 -10.20 23.27
CA LYS A 6 18.97 -8.92 22.65
C LYS A 6 18.10 -8.52 21.45
N LEU A 7 17.64 -9.49 20.66
CA LEU A 7 16.84 -9.23 19.45
C LEU A 7 15.34 -9.05 19.73
N GLN A 8 14.83 -9.61 20.82
CA GLN A 8 13.43 -9.46 21.22
C GLN A 8 12.93 -8.00 21.30
N PRO A 9 13.63 -7.06 21.97
CA PRO A 9 13.18 -5.66 22.03
C PRO A 9 13.19 -4.99 20.65
N VAL A 10 14.15 -5.34 19.78
CA VAL A 10 14.22 -4.81 18.41
C VAL A 10 13.02 -5.27 17.59
N LEU A 11 12.65 -6.55 17.71
CA LEU A 11 11.49 -7.12 17.02
C LEU A 11 10.19 -6.46 17.49
N GLU A 12 10.02 -6.26 18.80
CA GLU A 12 8.82 -5.60 19.34
C GLU A 12 8.73 -4.14 18.91
N ALA A 13 9.84 -3.40 18.92
CA ALA A 13 9.88 -2.04 18.40
C ALA A 13 9.49 -1.97 16.91
N ALA A 14 9.99 -2.91 16.10
CA ALA A 14 9.66 -3.01 14.68
C ALA A 14 8.16 -3.34 14.47
N ARG A 15 7.59 -4.25 15.26
CA ARG A 15 6.16 -4.58 15.23
C ARG A 15 5.30 -3.37 15.56
N VAL A 16 5.62 -2.66 16.65
CA VAL A 16 4.90 -1.44 17.04
C VAL A 16 4.99 -0.37 15.95
N ARG A 17 6.16 -0.16 15.35
CA ARG A 17 6.33 0.79 14.25
C ARG A 17 5.49 0.40 13.03
N ARG A 18 5.50 -0.86 12.64
CA ARG A 18 4.69 -1.38 11.53
C ARG A 18 3.20 -1.15 11.78
N ASP A 19 2.71 -1.47 12.96
CA ASP A 19 1.30 -1.28 13.33
C ASP A 19 0.90 0.20 13.26
N LYS A 20 1.75 1.12 13.75
CA LYS A 20 1.52 2.58 13.64
C LYS A 20 1.46 3.06 12.19
N LEU A 21 2.40 2.60 11.34
CA LEU A 21 2.43 2.97 9.93
C LEU A 21 1.23 2.42 9.16
N LEU A 22 0.79 1.20 9.47
CA LEU A 22 -0.44 0.63 8.92
C LEU A 22 -1.65 1.50 9.27
N ILE A 23 -1.79 1.88 10.54
CA ILE A 23 -2.91 2.73 11.00
C ILE A 23 -2.90 4.09 10.29
N ALA A 24 -1.73 4.73 10.18
CA ALA A 24 -1.59 5.99 9.46
C ALA A 24 -2.01 5.84 7.99
N MET A 25 -1.60 4.76 7.33
CA MET A 25 -1.95 4.47 5.94
C MET A 25 -3.46 4.25 5.77
N ILE A 26 -4.10 3.54 6.69
CA ILE A 26 -5.56 3.35 6.70
C ILE A 26 -6.28 4.70 6.82
N ILE A 27 -5.87 5.55 7.77
CA ILE A 27 -6.51 6.86 8.01
C ILE A 27 -6.34 7.80 6.81
N GLN A 28 -5.15 7.81 6.19
CA GLN A 28 -4.85 8.68 5.05
C GLN A 28 -5.53 8.21 3.75
N SER A 29 -5.88 6.93 3.64
CA SER A 29 -6.50 6.38 2.45
C SER A 29 -8.02 6.34 2.57
N SER A 30 -8.72 7.12 1.75
CA SER A 30 -10.20 7.13 1.73
C SER A 30 -10.80 5.76 1.48
N ASP A 31 -10.20 4.97 0.59
CA ASP A 31 -10.79 3.70 0.14
C ASP A 31 -10.64 2.61 1.19
N ILE A 32 -9.44 2.46 1.76
CA ILE A 32 -9.21 1.56 2.90
C ILE A 32 -10.10 1.97 4.08
N MET A 33 -10.17 3.26 4.42
CA MET A 33 -10.98 3.71 5.55
C MET A 33 -12.47 3.45 5.33
N LYS A 34 -12.99 3.64 4.11
CA LYS A 34 -14.38 3.27 3.76
C LYS A 34 -14.61 1.78 3.98
N ALA A 35 -13.72 0.92 3.49
CA ALA A 35 -13.83 -0.53 3.67
C ALA A 35 -13.77 -0.93 5.15
N VAL A 36 -12.89 -0.31 5.93
CA VAL A 36 -12.79 -0.54 7.39
C VAL A 36 -14.07 -0.10 8.11
N ARG A 37 -14.70 1.01 7.72
CA ARG A 37 -15.96 1.47 8.32
C ARG A 37 -17.14 0.54 8.05
N LEU A 38 -17.09 -0.26 6.98
CA LEU A 38 -18.12 -1.25 6.65
C LEU A 38 -17.98 -2.53 7.47
N LEU A 39 -16.88 -2.70 8.23
CA LEU A 39 -16.73 -3.83 9.13
C LEU A 39 -17.76 -3.74 10.27
N ARG A 40 -18.62 -4.75 10.37
CA ARG A 40 -19.59 -4.87 11.46
C ARG A 40 -18.89 -5.28 12.74
N LEU A 41 -18.67 -4.31 13.63
CA LEU A 41 -17.92 -4.51 14.88
C LEU A 41 -18.42 -5.67 15.76
N THR A 42 -19.72 -5.98 15.71
CA THR A 42 -20.36 -7.08 16.46
C THR A 42 -20.00 -8.48 15.93
N GLU A 43 -19.48 -8.57 14.71
CA GLU A 43 -19.14 -9.82 14.03
C GLU A 43 -17.61 -10.05 13.94
N LEU A 44 -16.81 -9.18 14.59
CA LEU A 44 -15.36 -9.25 14.54
C LEU A 44 -14.80 -10.13 15.66
N GLY A 45 -14.05 -11.16 15.27
CA GLY A 45 -13.28 -12.01 16.17
C GLY A 45 -11.79 -11.86 15.94
N ASP A 46 -10.98 -12.16 16.95
CA ASP A 46 -9.53 -12.18 16.81
C ASP A 46 -9.06 -13.56 16.36
N VAL A 47 -8.26 -13.59 15.30
CA VAL A 47 -7.61 -14.80 14.83
C VAL A 47 -6.11 -14.52 14.75
N PRO A 48 -5.33 -14.88 15.80
CA PRO A 48 -3.95 -14.41 15.97
C PRO A 48 -3.01 -14.60 14.78
N GLN A 49 -3.23 -15.67 14.00
CA GLN A 49 -2.39 -15.97 12.84
C GLN A 49 -2.72 -15.12 11.61
N VAL A 50 -3.98 -14.66 11.46
CA VAL A 50 -4.44 -13.95 10.27
C VAL A 50 -3.69 -12.63 10.08
N PRO A 51 -3.55 -11.74 11.09
CA PRO A 51 -2.77 -10.51 10.93
C PRO A 51 -1.33 -10.77 10.48
N MET A 52 -0.68 -11.80 11.03
CA MET A 52 0.70 -12.15 10.64
C MET A 52 0.80 -12.65 9.20
N ILE A 53 -0.14 -13.48 8.75
CA ILE A 53 -0.20 -13.95 7.37
C ILE A 53 -0.49 -12.78 6.43
N SER A 54 -1.45 -11.92 6.75
CA SER A 54 -1.79 -10.75 5.95
C SER A 54 -0.63 -9.76 5.85
N HIS A 55 0.14 -9.55 6.92
CA HIS A 55 1.37 -8.74 6.86
C HIS A 55 2.42 -9.33 5.92
N ARG A 56 2.63 -10.66 5.93
CA ARG A 56 3.55 -11.33 4.99
C ARG A 56 3.06 -11.20 3.55
N LYS A 57 1.76 -11.37 3.32
CA LYS A 57 1.17 -11.20 2.00
C LYS A 57 1.27 -9.76 1.49
N CYS A 58 1.10 -8.77 2.37
CA CYS A 58 1.33 -7.36 2.03
C CYS A 58 2.79 -7.09 1.60
N LEU A 59 3.76 -7.75 2.23
CA LEU A 59 5.16 -7.66 1.84
C LEU A 59 5.38 -8.27 0.46
N GLN A 60 4.93 -9.51 0.24
CA GLN A 60 5.03 -10.19 -1.07
C GLN A 60 4.42 -9.36 -2.21
N ILE A 61 3.21 -8.83 -2.00
CA ILE A 61 2.55 -7.96 -2.98
C ILE A 61 3.36 -6.67 -3.21
N SER A 62 3.99 -6.11 -2.17
CA SER A 62 4.81 -4.91 -2.32
C SER A 62 6.09 -5.18 -3.12
N ASP A 63 6.71 -6.34 -2.92
CA ASP A 63 7.87 -6.77 -3.71
C ASP A 63 7.50 -6.98 -5.18
N GLU A 64 6.34 -7.60 -5.44
CA GLU A 64 5.81 -7.80 -6.80
C GLU A 64 5.47 -6.46 -7.49
N ILE A 65 4.85 -5.52 -6.77
CA ILE A 65 4.64 -4.14 -7.26
C ILE A 65 5.97 -3.48 -7.61
N ASN A 66 7.00 -3.64 -6.78
CA ASN A 66 8.31 -3.04 -7.04
C ASN A 66 9.00 -3.68 -8.26
N HIS A 67 8.83 -4.98 -8.46
CA HIS A 67 9.28 -5.66 -9.67
C HIS A 67 8.63 -5.06 -10.92
N HIS A 68 7.31 -4.93 -10.94
CA HIS A 68 6.58 -4.30 -12.06
C HIS A 68 7.00 -2.84 -12.28
N LYS A 69 7.20 -2.06 -11.21
CA LYS A 69 7.70 -0.68 -11.33
C LYS A 69 9.09 -0.61 -11.96
N THR A 70 9.97 -1.53 -11.60
CA THR A 70 11.32 -1.61 -12.20
C THR A 70 11.21 -1.90 -13.69
N LYS A 71 10.34 -2.85 -14.08
CA LYS A 71 10.05 -3.13 -15.49
C LYS A 71 9.43 -1.96 -16.24
N LEU A 72 8.55 -1.19 -15.60
CA LEU A 72 8.01 0.03 -16.21
C LEU A 72 9.10 1.08 -16.47
N ILE A 73 10.06 1.25 -15.56
CA ILE A 73 11.17 2.18 -15.76
C ILE A 73 12.00 1.73 -16.98
N GLU A 74 12.37 0.45 -17.05
CA GLU A 74 13.11 -0.12 -18.19
C GLU A 74 12.36 0.06 -19.51
N LEU A 75 11.07 -0.27 -19.56
CA LEU A 75 10.26 -0.18 -20.78
C LEU A 75 10.04 1.27 -21.23
N ASN A 76 9.81 2.19 -20.29
CA ASN A 76 9.66 3.61 -20.61
C ASN A 76 10.97 4.21 -21.12
N GLN A 77 12.12 3.81 -20.56
CA GLN A 77 13.41 4.22 -21.08
C GLN A 77 13.61 3.71 -22.52
N ASN A 78 13.39 2.42 -22.77
CA ASN A 78 13.52 1.84 -24.11
C ASN A 78 12.57 2.49 -25.13
N LEU A 79 11.33 2.79 -24.72
CA LEU A 79 10.37 3.48 -25.57
C LEU A 79 10.85 4.90 -25.90
N SER A 80 11.33 5.64 -24.89
CA SER A 80 11.86 6.98 -25.07
C SER A 80 13.06 6.98 -26.02
N GLU A 81 14.00 6.07 -25.84
CA GLU A 81 15.18 5.94 -26.71
C GLU A 81 14.77 5.66 -28.16
N THR A 82 13.88 4.69 -28.40
CA THR A 82 13.38 4.39 -29.75
C THR A 82 12.66 5.57 -30.39
N LEU A 83 11.85 6.31 -29.63
CA LEU A 83 11.16 7.50 -30.13
C LEU A 83 12.14 8.63 -30.48
N THR A 84 13.21 8.82 -29.68
CA THR A 84 14.23 9.85 -29.96
C THR A 84 15.13 9.52 -31.14
N GLN A 85 15.32 8.24 -31.44
CA GLN A 85 16.17 7.78 -32.55
C GLN A 85 15.42 7.67 -33.89
N SER A 86 14.08 7.67 -33.88
CA SER A 86 13.27 7.54 -35.10
C SER A 86 13.33 8.81 -35.95
N ARG A 87 13.91 8.72 -37.15
CA ARG A 87 14.12 9.85 -38.09
C ARG A 87 12.98 10.01 -39.11
N GLY A 88 11.74 10.10 -38.62
CA GLY A 88 10.58 10.55 -39.42
C GLY A 88 9.93 9.54 -40.36
N VAL A 89 10.61 8.46 -40.76
CA VAL A 89 10.00 7.30 -41.44
C VAL A 89 10.21 6.07 -40.56
N SER A 90 9.21 5.74 -39.72
CA SER A 90 9.35 4.57 -38.84
C SER A 90 9.39 3.30 -39.67
N SER A 91 10.43 2.51 -39.52
CA SER A 91 10.49 1.16 -40.08
C SER A 91 9.37 0.27 -39.51
N SER A 92 9.00 -0.80 -40.22
CA SER A 92 8.01 -1.78 -39.73
C SER A 92 8.40 -2.39 -38.38
N TRP A 93 9.71 -2.53 -38.13
CA TRP A 93 10.22 -3.03 -36.86
C TRP A 93 10.05 -2.00 -35.72
N GLU A 94 10.33 -0.71 -35.96
CA GLU A 94 10.14 0.36 -34.99
C GLU A 94 8.67 0.45 -34.55
N SER A 95 7.75 0.45 -35.52
CA SER A 95 6.32 0.49 -35.26
C SER A 95 5.85 -0.71 -34.41
N THR A 96 6.35 -1.90 -34.74
CA THR A 96 6.05 -3.12 -33.98
C THR A 96 6.62 -3.04 -32.57
N PHE A 97 7.86 -2.58 -32.42
CA PHE A 97 8.52 -2.42 -31.13
C PHE A 97 7.78 -1.42 -30.23
N ILE A 98 7.43 -0.25 -30.76
CA ILE A 98 6.67 0.79 -30.05
C ILE A 98 5.33 0.24 -29.57
N ARG A 99 4.58 -0.43 -30.45
CA ARG A 99 3.28 -1.02 -30.11
C ARG A 99 3.41 -2.06 -29.00
N THR A 100 4.34 -3.01 -29.13
CA THR A 100 4.54 -4.08 -28.14
C THR A 100 5.00 -3.52 -26.79
N THR A 101 5.95 -2.57 -26.80
CA THR A 101 6.44 -1.93 -25.57
C THR A 101 5.34 -1.16 -24.86
N SER A 102 4.52 -0.43 -25.63
CA SER A 102 3.36 0.31 -25.09
C SER A 102 2.32 -0.64 -24.48
N ALA A 103 2.03 -1.77 -25.13
CA ALA A 103 1.12 -2.78 -24.58
C ALA A 103 1.66 -3.40 -23.27
N ASN A 104 2.98 -3.66 -23.20
CA ASN A 104 3.62 -4.18 -22.00
C ASN A 104 3.60 -3.16 -20.85
N ILE A 105 3.78 -1.87 -21.14
CA ILE A 105 3.62 -0.79 -20.15
C ILE A 105 2.21 -0.82 -19.58
N GLN A 106 1.18 -0.81 -20.43
CA GLN A 106 -0.22 -0.85 -19.97
C GLN A 106 -0.53 -2.10 -19.15
N MET A 107 0.01 -3.26 -19.53
CA MET A 107 -0.13 -4.50 -18.77
C MET A 107 0.45 -4.35 -17.36
N HIS A 108 1.69 -3.86 -17.23
CA HIS A 108 2.33 -3.69 -15.91
C HIS A 108 1.63 -2.64 -15.05
N GLU A 109 1.14 -1.54 -15.63
CA GLU A 109 0.35 -0.54 -14.91
C GLU A 109 -0.95 -1.14 -14.36
N LYS A 110 -1.63 -1.95 -15.17
CA LYS A 110 -2.84 -2.69 -14.75
C LYS A 110 -2.53 -3.66 -13.62
N SER A 111 -1.46 -4.47 -13.73
CA SER A 111 -1.03 -5.39 -12.67
C SER A 111 -0.72 -4.66 -11.37
N ILE A 112 -0.01 -3.53 -11.42
CA ILE A 112 0.26 -2.70 -10.22
C ILE A 112 -1.05 -2.23 -9.57
N LYS A 113 -2.02 -1.79 -10.36
CA LYS A 113 -3.32 -1.33 -9.84
C LYS A 113 -4.08 -2.47 -9.14
N GLU A 114 -4.10 -3.65 -9.74
CA GLU A 114 -4.74 -4.84 -9.16
C GLU A 114 -4.05 -5.31 -7.87
N LEU A 115 -2.72 -5.35 -7.87
CA LEU A 115 -1.91 -5.70 -6.71
C LEU A 115 -2.09 -4.70 -5.56
N LYS A 116 -2.15 -3.38 -5.85
CA LYS A 116 -2.46 -2.37 -4.82
C LYS A 116 -3.81 -2.63 -4.17
N LYS A 117 -4.85 -2.93 -4.97
CA LYS A 117 -6.17 -3.27 -4.44
C LYS A 117 -6.15 -4.56 -3.61
N ALA A 118 -5.42 -5.58 -4.05
CA ALA A 118 -5.26 -6.81 -3.29
C ALA A 118 -4.56 -6.56 -1.93
N ARG A 119 -3.59 -5.64 -1.89
CA ARG A 119 -2.93 -5.24 -0.64
C ARG A 119 -3.89 -4.51 0.32
N GLU A 120 -4.76 -3.66 -0.21
CA GLU A 120 -5.78 -2.96 0.59
C GLU A 120 -6.74 -3.94 1.27
N VAL A 121 -7.15 -5.01 0.57
CA VAL A 121 -7.97 -6.09 1.14
C VAL A 121 -7.26 -6.73 2.34
N GLU A 122 -5.96 -6.97 2.25
CA GLU A 122 -5.19 -7.52 3.37
C GLU A 122 -5.07 -6.54 4.55
N PHE A 123 -5.03 -5.23 4.31
CA PHE A 123 -5.11 -4.24 5.40
C PHE A 123 -6.44 -4.31 6.14
N VAL A 124 -7.55 -4.37 5.40
CA VAL A 124 -8.89 -4.52 6.01
C VAL A 124 -8.97 -5.83 6.80
N ARG A 125 -8.40 -6.91 6.27
CA ARG A 125 -8.34 -8.21 6.94
C ARG A 125 -7.55 -8.16 8.25
N ILE A 126 -6.43 -7.42 8.30
CA ILE A 126 -5.69 -7.20 9.56
C ILE A 126 -6.56 -6.51 10.60
N VAL A 127 -7.32 -5.48 10.21
CA VAL A 127 -8.24 -4.78 11.12
C VAL A 127 -9.36 -5.71 11.58
N GLN A 128 -9.95 -6.48 10.66
CA GLN A 128 -11.02 -7.42 10.95
C GLN A 128 -10.62 -8.42 12.04
N PHE A 129 -9.38 -8.94 12.01
CA PHE A 129 -8.95 -10.05 12.87
C PHE A 129 -7.96 -9.67 13.98
N SER A 130 -7.80 -8.37 14.30
CA SER A 130 -6.94 -7.91 15.39
C SER A 130 -7.55 -6.79 16.23
N LEU A 131 -7.99 -7.12 17.45
CA LEU A 131 -8.51 -6.16 18.42
C LEU A 131 -7.50 -5.05 18.71
N LYS A 132 -6.22 -5.40 18.87
CA LYS A 132 -5.14 -4.44 19.08
C LYS A 132 -5.11 -3.37 17.99
N ILE A 133 -5.25 -3.77 16.73
CA ILE A 133 -5.26 -2.82 15.59
C ILE A 133 -6.56 -2.03 15.58
N ARG A 134 -7.72 -2.64 15.84
CA ARG A 134 -9.01 -1.92 15.92
C ARG A 134 -9.00 -0.82 16.96
N GLU A 135 -8.56 -1.13 18.18
CA GLU A 135 -8.50 -0.15 19.27
C GLU A 135 -7.49 0.97 18.97
N ALA A 136 -6.31 0.62 18.44
CA ALA A 136 -5.32 1.61 18.06
C ALA A 136 -5.79 2.51 16.90
N LEU A 137 -6.50 1.95 15.93
CA LEU A 137 -7.11 2.70 14.83
C LEU A 137 -8.20 3.64 15.33
N LYS A 138 -9.09 3.17 16.21
CA LYS A 138 -10.13 4.00 16.85
C LYS A 138 -9.52 5.18 17.59
N ALA A 139 -8.49 4.93 18.40
CA ALA A 139 -7.79 5.96 19.15
C ALA A 139 -7.05 6.96 18.25
N ALA A 140 -6.47 6.51 17.13
CA ALA A 140 -5.80 7.39 16.17
C ALA A 140 -6.79 8.22 15.34
N PHE A 141 -7.93 7.63 14.96
CA PHE A 141 -9.00 8.32 14.25
C PHE A 141 -9.60 9.44 15.11
N GLN A 142 -9.91 9.15 16.38
CA GLN A 142 -10.41 10.15 17.32
C GLN A 142 -9.46 11.34 17.44
N ARG A 143 -8.16 11.09 17.65
CA ARG A 143 -7.13 12.14 17.68
C ARG A 143 -7.09 12.98 16.40
N THR A 144 -7.27 12.36 15.25
CA THR A 144 -7.27 13.07 13.95
C THR A 144 -8.47 14.01 13.84
N VAL A 145 -9.66 13.55 14.26
CA VAL A 145 -10.88 14.36 14.27
C VAL A 145 -10.76 15.52 15.27
N ASP A 146 -10.21 15.28 16.45
CA ASP A 146 -10.05 16.31 17.48
C ASP A 146 -9.08 17.42 17.02
N MET A 147 -7.96 17.05 16.37
CA MET A 147 -7.05 18.02 15.77
C MET A 147 -7.72 18.85 14.67
N GLN A 148 -8.52 18.23 13.81
CA GLN A 148 -9.26 18.95 12.76
C GLN A 148 -10.27 19.94 13.35
N ARG A 149 -11.00 19.55 14.40
CA ARG A 149 -11.92 20.45 15.12
C ARG A 149 -11.20 21.64 15.74
N GLN A 150 -10.05 21.40 16.37
CA GLN A 150 -9.24 22.49 16.94
C GLN A 150 -8.70 23.45 15.87
N GLN A 151 -8.29 22.94 14.71
CA GLN A 151 -7.85 23.77 13.58
C GLN A 151 -9.00 24.63 13.03
N GLN A 152 -10.20 24.06 12.88
CA GLN A 152 -11.38 24.79 12.43
C GLN A 152 -11.79 25.90 13.40
N GLN A 153 -11.74 25.64 14.72
CA GLN A 153 -11.99 26.67 15.73
C GLN A 153 -10.97 27.81 15.62
N ARG A 154 -9.68 27.51 15.46
CA ARG A 154 -8.65 28.56 15.32
C ARG A 154 -8.81 29.41 14.05
N GLN A 155 -9.35 28.85 12.97
CA GLN A 155 -9.63 29.58 11.74
C GLN A 155 -10.91 30.42 11.80
N GLN A 156 -11.84 30.13 12.72
CA GLN A 156 -13.06 30.94 12.92
C GLN A 156 -12.85 32.15 13.85
N PHE A 157 -11.76 32.17 14.62
CA PHE A 157 -11.39 33.28 15.50
C PHE A 157 -10.27 34.17 14.92
N GLN A 158 -9.99 34.04 13.62
CA GLN A 158 -9.15 34.95 12.81
C GLN A 158 -10.01 35.63 11.76
#